data_AF-A0A1V6JNG2-F1
#
_entry.id   AF-A0A1V6JNG2-F1
#
_cell.length_a   1.000
_cell.length_b   1.000
_cell.length_c   1.000
_cell.angle_alpha   90.00
_cell.angle_beta   90.00
_cell.angle_gamma   90.00
#
_symmetry.space_group_name_H-M   'P 1'
#
loop_
_entity.id
_entity.type
_entity.pdbx_description
1 polymer ?
#
loop_
_entity_poly.entity_id
_entity_poly.type
_entity_poly.pdbx_seq_one_letter_code
_entity_poly.pdbx_strand_id
1 'polypeptide(L)'
;MFLLVRNTIFALLLIAGFSGRGQNYIGLHKDEIRDRVKQELKGFIFITEVNNLDRSFIKFENSFEEQTLIFKLNAEGYCTAVSRMYNMWLFNMLRDEMNARYGKQKGTVWEEEKDGQKYSIELVKEEWYITVLTRIKK
;
A
#
# COMPACT_ATOMS: atom_id res chain seq x y z
N MET A 1 -2.31 -21.96 -52.07
CA MET A 1 -3.48 -21.63 -51.25
C MET A 1 -2.99 -21.36 -49.82
N PHE A 2 -2.48 -20.15 -49.60
CA PHE A 2 -2.10 -19.64 -48.28
C PHE A 2 -3.39 -19.39 -47.50
N LEU A 3 -3.75 -20.21 -46.52
CA LEU A 3 -4.82 -19.88 -45.55
C LEU A 3 -4.92 -20.90 -44.40
N LEU A 4 -3.80 -21.29 -43.77
CA LEU A 4 -3.88 -22.10 -42.54
C LEU A 4 -2.78 -21.76 -41.51
N VAL A 5 -2.36 -20.49 -41.45
CA VAL A 5 -1.53 -19.98 -40.34
C VAL A 5 -2.08 -18.63 -39.89
N ARG A 6 -3.34 -18.60 -39.45
CA ARG A 6 -3.96 -17.35 -38.98
C ARG A 6 -4.99 -17.57 -37.89
N ASN A 7 -4.74 -18.49 -36.95
CA ASN A 7 -5.65 -18.61 -35.80
C ASN A 7 -5.06 -19.16 -34.48
N THR A 8 -3.73 -19.19 -34.32
CA THR A 8 -3.08 -19.68 -33.09
C THR A 8 -2.20 -18.61 -32.42
N ILE A 9 -2.56 -17.33 -32.50
CA ILE A 9 -1.85 -16.25 -31.79
C ILE A 9 -2.75 -15.50 -30.78
N PHE A 10 -4.07 -15.71 -30.80
CA PHE A 10 -4.99 -15.00 -29.90
C PHE A 10 -5.15 -15.61 -28.50
N ALA A 11 -4.59 -16.80 -28.23
CA ALA A 11 -4.80 -17.50 -26.95
C ALA A 11 -3.74 -17.20 -25.87
N LEU A 12 -2.64 -16.50 -26.20
CA LEU A 12 -1.54 -16.25 -25.25
C LEU A 12 -1.61 -14.88 -24.54
N LEU A 13 -2.58 -14.02 -24.87
CA LEU A 13 -2.67 -12.64 -24.38
C LEU A 13 -3.68 -12.44 -23.23
N LEU A 14 -4.20 -13.52 -22.65
CA LEU A 14 -5.24 -13.46 -21.60
C LEU A 14 -4.74 -13.74 -20.17
N ILE A 15 -3.43 -13.89 -19.95
CA ILE A 15 -2.87 -14.19 -18.61
C ILE A 15 -2.34 -12.93 -17.89
N ALA A 16 -2.29 -11.77 -18.53
CA ALA A 16 -1.72 -10.55 -17.93
C ALA A 16 -2.69 -9.72 -17.05
N GLY A 17 -3.83 -10.28 -16.63
CA GLY A 17 -4.89 -9.53 -15.94
C GLY A 17 -4.96 -9.66 -14.42
N PHE A 18 -4.16 -10.52 -13.80
CA PHE A 18 -4.24 -10.80 -12.35
C PHE A 18 -2.97 -10.39 -11.59
N SER A 19 -2.50 -9.16 -11.79
CA SER A 19 -1.51 -8.56 -10.89
C SER A 19 -2.19 -7.70 -9.81
N GLY A 20 -2.57 -8.37 -8.73
CA GLY A 20 -2.42 -7.88 -7.36
C GLY A 20 -3.37 -6.78 -6.87
N ARG A 21 -4.48 -7.18 -6.23
CA ARG A 21 -5.03 -6.38 -5.12
C ARG A 21 -3.97 -6.35 -4.01
N GLY A 22 -3.25 -5.23 -3.90
CA GLY A 22 -2.17 -5.06 -2.92
C GLY A 22 -0.81 -4.69 -3.53
N GLN A 23 -0.76 -3.86 -4.58
CA GLN A 23 0.49 -3.17 -4.88
C GLN A 23 0.75 -2.15 -3.77
N ASN A 24 1.92 -2.28 -3.15
CA ASN A 24 2.42 -1.32 -2.18
C ASN A 24 2.69 0.01 -2.91
N TYR A 25 2.35 1.14 -2.30
CA TYR A 25 2.59 2.47 -2.86
C TYR A 25 4.06 2.91 -2.74
N ILE A 26 4.88 2.18 -1.98
CA ILE A 26 6.32 2.41 -1.90
C ILE A 26 6.95 2.31 -3.28
N GLY A 27 7.76 3.31 -3.63
CA GLY A 27 8.40 3.45 -4.94
C GLY A 27 7.58 4.27 -5.95
N LEU A 28 6.31 4.59 -5.68
CA LEU A 28 5.52 5.44 -6.56
C LEU A 28 5.81 6.92 -6.30
N HIS A 29 5.76 7.74 -7.36
CA HIS A 29 5.84 9.20 -7.23
C HIS A 29 4.54 9.75 -6.64
N LYS A 30 4.61 10.84 -5.88
CA LYS A 30 3.47 11.46 -5.19
C LYS A 30 2.25 11.75 -6.09
N ASP A 31 2.48 12.06 -7.37
CA ASP A 31 1.39 12.33 -8.31
C ASP A 31 0.65 11.05 -8.71
N GLU A 32 1.37 9.95 -8.94
CA GLU A 32 0.75 8.65 -9.17
C GLU A 32 -0.02 8.17 -7.94
N ILE A 33 0.51 8.42 -6.73
CA ILE A 33 -0.18 8.09 -5.48
C ILE A 33 -1.52 8.82 -5.39
N ARG A 34 -1.58 10.11 -5.74
CA ARG A 34 -2.84 10.88 -5.74
C ARG A 34 -3.89 10.26 -6.65
N ASP A 35 -3.49 9.88 -7.86
CA ASP A 35 -4.39 9.29 -8.83
C ASP A 35 -4.89 7.92 -8.36
N ARG A 36 -3.97 7.08 -7.87
CA ARG A 36 -4.30 5.73 -7.40
C ARG A 36 -5.14 5.73 -6.15
N VAL A 37 -4.87 6.58 -5.16
CA VAL A 37 -5.72 6.69 -3.95
C VAL A 37 -7.16 7.04 -4.33
N LYS A 38 -7.35 7.98 -5.27
CA LYS A 38 -8.69 8.35 -5.75
C LYS A 38 -9.42 7.18 -6.44
N GLN A 39 -8.70 6.33 -7.16
CA GLN A 39 -9.27 5.20 -7.91
C GLN A 39 -9.50 3.96 -7.03
N GLU A 40 -8.57 3.67 -6.14
CA GLU A 40 -8.48 2.41 -5.39
C GLU A 40 -9.07 2.52 -3.98
N LEU A 41 -8.95 3.68 -3.32
CA LEU A 41 -9.28 3.88 -1.91
C LEU A 41 -10.44 4.86 -1.75
N LYS A 42 -11.65 4.38 -2.04
CA LYS A 42 -12.89 5.16 -1.92
C LYS A 42 -13.03 5.75 -0.51
N GLY A 43 -13.46 7.01 -0.44
CA GLY A 43 -13.67 7.74 0.81
C GLY A 43 -12.42 8.47 1.33
N PHE A 44 -11.23 8.15 0.83
CA PHE A 44 -10.03 8.96 1.13
C PHE A 44 -10.01 10.23 0.29
N ILE A 45 -9.82 11.37 0.95
CA ILE A 45 -9.63 12.68 0.35
C ILE A 45 -8.23 13.21 0.64
N PHE A 46 -7.63 13.91 -0.31
CA PHE A 46 -6.34 14.56 -0.11
C PHE A 46 -6.47 15.71 0.87
N ILE A 47 -5.56 15.78 1.85
CA ILE A 47 -5.58 16.81 2.90
C ILE A 47 -4.40 17.76 2.75
N THR A 48 -3.17 17.25 2.65
CA THR A 48 -1.99 18.11 2.61
C THR A 48 -0.79 17.42 1.97
N GLU A 49 0.13 18.24 1.45
CA GLU A 49 1.50 17.87 1.09
C GLU A 49 2.44 18.73 1.92
N VAL A 50 3.38 18.08 2.61
CA VAL A 50 4.46 18.73 3.35
C VAL A 50 5.76 18.42 2.63
N ASN A 51 6.46 19.46 2.19
CA ASN A 51 7.77 19.36 1.56
C ASN A 51 8.83 19.83 2.55
N ASN A 52 9.58 18.88 3.12
CA ASN A 52 10.62 19.17 4.09
C ASN A 52 11.68 18.06 4.09
N LEU A 53 12.48 17.99 3.03
CA LEU A 53 13.60 17.05 2.88
C LEU A 53 13.25 15.62 3.32
N ASP A 54 13.80 15.17 4.46
CA ASP A 54 13.66 13.83 5.05
C ASP A 54 12.34 13.59 5.81
N ARG A 55 11.52 14.63 5.94
CA ARG A 55 10.20 14.65 6.58
C ARG A 55 9.07 14.96 5.59
N SER A 56 9.33 14.86 4.29
CA SER A 56 8.30 15.10 3.27
C SER A 56 7.22 14.03 3.30
N PHE A 57 5.95 14.40 3.13
CA PHE A 57 4.84 13.46 3.05
C PHE A 57 3.60 14.04 2.34
N ILE A 58 2.74 13.16 1.84
CA ILE A 58 1.36 13.50 1.48
C ILE A 58 0.39 12.76 2.40
N LYS A 59 -0.71 13.43 2.75
CA LYS A 59 -1.72 12.94 3.69
C LYS A 59 -3.10 12.92 3.06
N PHE A 60 -3.83 11.86 3.35
CA PHE A 60 -5.24 11.66 3.01
C PHE A 60 -6.01 11.28 4.26
N GLU A 61 -7.30 11.56 4.29
CA GLU A 61 -8.21 11.17 5.36
C GLU A 61 -9.49 10.56 4.81
N ASN A 62 -10.03 9.59 5.52
CA ASN A 62 -11.40 9.12 5.35
C ASN A 62 -12.15 9.42 6.64
N SER A 63 -12.95 10.49 6.63
CA SER A 63 -13.67 10.94 7.83
C SER A 63 -14.79 9.99 8.27
N PHE A 64 -15.35 9.19 7.34
CA PHE A 64 -16.40 8.24 7.68
C PHE A 64 -15.85 7.02 8.43
N GLU A 65 -14.69 6.53 8.00
CA GLU A 65 -14.01 5.42 8.67
C GLU A 65 -13.04 5.88 9.78
N GLU A 66 -12.91 7.19 9.97
CA GLU A 66 -11.99 7.84 10.92
C GLU A 66 -10.53 7.36 10.73
N GLN A 67 -10.09 7.32 9.48
CA GLN A 67 -8.75 6.86 9.11
C GLN A 67 -7.90 7.97 8.51
N THR A 68 -6.61 7.94 8.83
CA THR A 68 -5.59 8.78 8.21
C THR A 68 -4.62 7.91 7.43
N LEU A 69 -4.28 8.32 6.22
CA LEU A 69 -3.32 7.65 5.35
C LEU A 69 -2.19 8.62 5.00
N ILE A 70 -0.96 8.25 5.31
CA ILE A 70 0.23 9.08 5.10
C ILE A 70 1.23 8.29 4.26
N PHE A 71 1.77 8.96 3.24
CA PHE A 71 2.85 8.46 2.41
C PHE A 71 4.09 9.31 2.65
N LYS A 72 5.11 8.73 3.29
CA LYS A 72 6.40 9.40 3.48
C LYS A 72 7.16 9.41 2.16
N LEU A 73 7.73 10.55 1.80
CA LEU A 73 8.44 10.77 0.53
C LEU A 73 9.94 10.99 0.75
N ASN A 74 10.75 10.61 -0.24
CA ASN A 74 12.13 11.09 -0.36
C ASN A 74 12.18 12.48 -1.00
N ALA A 75 13.40 13.01 -1.20
CA ALA A 75 13.61 14.34 -1.77
C ALA A 75 13.09 14.46 -3.21
N GLU A 76 13.08 13.36 -3.96
CA GLU A 76 12.61 13.26 -5.33
C GLU A 76 11.09 13.02 -5.43
N GLY A 77 10.37 12.96 -4.29
CA GLY A 77 8.91 12.82 -4.27
C GLY A 77 8.39 11.38 -4.39
N TYR A 78 9.26 10.36 -4.23
CA TYR A 78 8.90 8.95 -4.25
C TYR A 78 8.62 8.41 -2.86
N CYS A 79 7.61 7.55 -2.74
CA CYS A 79 7.20 6.98 -1.47
C CYS A 79 8.23 5.99 -0.91
N THR A 80 8.55 6.14 0.37
CA THR A 80 9.51 5.31 1.12
C THR A 80 8.85 4.51 2.24
N ALA A 81 7.70 4.97 2.73
CA ALA A 81 6.90 4.28 3.74
C ALA A 81 5.44 4.71 3.66
N VAL A 82 4.54 3.82 4.08
CA VAL A 82 3.10 4.07 4.17
C VAL A 82 2.65 3.84 5.60
N SER A 83 1.92 4.79 6.16
CA SER A 83 1.29 4.68 7.47
C SER A 83 -0.22 4.83 7.31
N ARG A 84 -0.98 3.85 7.77
CA ARG A 84 -2.44 3.96 7.88
C ARG A 84 -2.85 3.89 9.34
N MET A 85 -3.48 4.95 9.81
CA MET A 85 -3.94 5.11 11.18
C MET A 85 -5.41 4.72 11.29
N TYR A 86 -5.73 4.04 12.38
CA TYR A 86 -7.04 3.48 12.69
C TYR A 86 -7.41 3.75 14.14
N ASN A 87 -8.70 3.69 14.43
CA ASN A 87 -9.21 3.69 15.80
C ASN A 87 -8.72 2.52 16.63
N MET A 88 -8.50 2.76 17.93
CA MET A 88 -7.95 1.79 18.88
C MET A 88 -8.74 0.46 18.98
N TRP A 89 -10.06 0.50 18.80
CA TRP A 89 -10.89 -0.71 18.90
C TRP A 89 -10.66 -1.69 17.74
N LEU A 90 -9.99 -1.27 16.66
CA LEU A 90 -9.69 -2.12 15.50
C LEU A 90 -8.44 -2.99 15.67
N PHE A 91 -7.74 -2.93 16.81
CA PHE A 91 -6.46 -3.65 17.01
C PHE A 91 -6.52 -5.13 16.69
N ASN A 92 -7.45 -5.86 17.29
CA ASN A 92 -7.53 -7.30 17.11
C ASN A 92 -7.90 -7.66 15.68
N MET A 93 -8.84 -6.91 15.08
CA MET A 93 -9.23 -7.07 13.68
C MET A 93 -8.03 -6.89 12.74
N LEU A 94 -7.28 -5.79 12.91
CA LEU A 94 -6.10 -5.50 12.08
C LEU A 94 -5.02 -6.56 12.27
N ARG A 95 -4.73 -6.97 13.50
CA ARG A 95 -3.77 -8.04 13.79
C ARG A 95 -4.17 -9.34 13.09
N ASP A 96 -5.44 -9.70 13.16
CA ASP A 96 -5.95 -10.92 12.54
C ASP A 96 -5.93 -10.82 11.01
N GLU A 97 -6.19 -9.64 10.42
CA GLU A 97 -5.98 -9.36 8.99
C GLU A 97 -4.51 -9.53 8.59
N MET A 98 -3.57 -8.94 9.35
CA MET A 98 -2.14 -9.05 9.06
C MET A 98 -1.68 -10.50 9.16
N ASN A 99 -2.13 -11.25 10.17
CA ASN A 99 -1.85 -12.68 10.31
C ASN A 99 -2.41 -13.52 9.16
N ALA A 100 -3.59 -13.17 8.66
CA ALA A 100 -4.19 -13.85 7.52
C ALA A 100 -3.43 -13.55 6.22
N ARG A 101 -2.94 -12.31 6.04
CA ARG A 101 -2.26 -11.89 4.82
C ARG A 101 -0.79 -12.31 4.75
N TYR A 102 -0.04 -12.14 5.84
CA TYR A 102 1.43 -12.31 5.87
C TYR A 102 1.88 -13.54 6.68
N GLY A 103 0.92 -14.34 7.17
CA GLY A 103 1.19 -15.48 8.03
C GLY A 103 1.26 -15.09 9.52
N LYS A 104 1.09 -16.10 10.38
CA LYS A 104 1.12 -15.90 11.84
C LYS A 104 2.56 -15.67 12.30
N GLN A 105 2.83 -14.52 12.91
CA GLN A 105 4.08 -14.25 13.61
C GLN A 105 3.86 -14.02 15.11
N LYS A 106 4.93 -14.17 15.88
CA LYS A 106 4.93 -13.82 17.31
C LYS A 106 5.14 -12.32 17.45
N GLY A 107 4.07 -11.55 17.65
CA GLY A 107 4.14 -10.11 17.93
C GLY A 107 3.28 -9.29 16.99
N THR A 108 3.78 -8.10 16.62
CA THR A 108 3.09 -7.09 15.81
C THR A 108 3.89 -6.69 14.57
N VAL A 109 4.84 -7.53 14.14
CA VAL A 109 5.66 -7.31 12.95
C VAL A 109 5.49 -8.50 12.03
N TRP A 110 5.38 -8.21 10.74
CA TRP A 110 5.34 -9.18 9.65
C TRP A 110 6.32 -8.76 8.57
N GLU A 111 6.64 -9.71 7.69
CA GLU A 111 7.52 -9.48 6.57
C GLU A 111 6.86 -10.01 5.31
N GLU A 112 7.07 -9.28 4.21
CA GLU A 112 6.64 -9.69 2.88
C GLU A 112 7.82 -9.49 1.93
N GLU A 113 8.03 -10.43 1.01
CA GLU A 113 8.94 -10.26 -0.11
C GLU A 113 8.11 -10.19 -1.38
N LYS A 114 8.28 -9.09 -2.13
CA LYS A 114 7.56 -8.85 -3.37
C LYS A 114 8.51 -8.21 -4.38
N ASP A 115 8.56 -8.77 -5.58
CA ASP A 115 9.44 -8.32 -6.66
C ASP A 115 10.92 -8.20 -6.25
N GLY A 116 11.39 -9.13 -5.40
CA GLY A 116 12.76 -9.13 -4.86
C GLY A 116 13.04 -8.09 -3.77
N GLN A 117 12.04 -7.29 -3.40
CA GLN A 117 12.12 -6.31 -2.32
C GLN A 117 11.46 -6.86 -1.06
N LYS A 118 12.19 -6.78 0.06
CA LYS A 118 11.64 -7.12 1.39
C LYS A 118 11.02 -5.90 2.05
N TYR A 119 9.84 -6.11 2.62
CA TYR A 119 9.07 -5.12 3.34
C TYR A 119 8.86 -5.59 4.78
N SER A 120 8.85 -4.64 5.70
CA SER A 120 8.42 -4.83 7.07
C SER A 120 7.07 -4.14 7.24
N ILE A 121 6.10 -4.90 7.77
CA ILE A 121 4.77 -4.44 8.13
C ILE A 121 4.68 -4.48 9.65
N GLU A 122 4.39 -3.37 10.29
CA GLU A 122 4.36 -3.24 11.74
C GLU A 122 3.03 -2.64 12.20
N LEU A 123 2.38 -3.30 13.15
CA LEU A 123 1.18 -2.83 13.82
C LEU A 123 1.58 -2.14 15.12
N VAL A 124 1.69 -0.81 15.07
CA VAL A 124 2.08 0.02 16.21
C VAL A 124 0.83 0.44 16.96
N LYS A 125 0.79 0.14 18.26
CA LYS A 125 -0.28 0.58 19.16
C LYS A 125 0.20 1.80 19.95
N GLU A 126 -0.45 2.94 19.72
CA GLU A 126 -0.23 4.17 20.48
C GLU A 126 -1.28 4.30 21.60
N GLU A 127 -1.34 5.43 22.30
CA GLU A 127 -2.34 5.63 23.37
C GLU A 127 -3.77 5.70 22.82
N TRP A 128 -3.96 6.40 21.69
CA TRP A 128 -5.30 6.75 21.17
C TRP A 128 -5.64 6.12 19.81
N TYR A 129 -4.64 5.60 19.10
CA TYR A 129 -4.79 5.08 17.75
C TYR A 129 -3.83 3.93 17.48
N ILE A 130 -4.01 3.29 16.33
CA ILE A 130 -3.17 2.20 15.85
C ILE A 130 -2.66 2.58 14.48
N THR A 131 -1.40 2.27 14.19
CA THR A 131 -0.81 2.49 12.88
C THR A 131 -0.37 1.16 12.28
N VAL A 132 -0.83 0.88 11.06
CA VAL A 132 -0.17 -0.10 10.19
C VAL A 132 0.91 0.64 9.41
N LEU A 133 2.17 0.39 9.76
CA LEU A 133 3.35 0.96 9.12
C LEU A 133 3.95 -0.06 8.16
N THR A 134 4.09 0.31 6.90
CA THR A 134 4.80 -0.48 5.89
C THR A 134 6.03 0.27 5.41
N ARG A 135 7.19 -0.39 5.39
CA ARG A 135 8.48 0.18 4.95
C ARG A 135 9.38 -0.86 4.30
N ILE A 136 10.32 -0.40 3.49
CA ILE A 136 11.40 -1.25 2.99
C ILE A 136 12.25 -1.73 4.17
N LYS A 137 12.51 -3.04 4.22
CA LYS A 137 13.46 -3.64 5.16
C LYS A 137 14.87 -3.53 4.57
N LYS A 138 15.78 -2.87 5.30
CA LYS A 138 17.19 -2.78 4.94
C LYS A 138 17.92 -4.07 5.27
#